data_AF-A0A2V5S786-F1
#
_entry.id   AF-A0A2V5S786-F1
#
_cell.length_a   1.000
_cell.length_b   1.000
_cell.length_c   1.000
_cell.angle_alpha   90.00
_cell.angle_beta   90.00
_cell.angle_gamma   90.00
#
_symmetry.space_group_name_H-M   'P 1'
#
loop_
_entity.id
_entity.type
_entity.pdbx_description
1 polymer ?
#
loop_
_entity_poly.entity_id
_entity_poly.type
_entity_poly.pdbx_seq_one_letter_code
_entity_poly.pdbx_strand_id
1 'polypeptide(L)'
;DPWIDGGAYCGSWGQDYEIPAPQMQAIRNAEYHWFSHGHPDHLNIASLPKLTKGEFLLSNHYGNRIKRDLTAAGFRVRVLADRQWIRLSQAIRVYSIANQNQDSLLLVDINGRLVINQNDSPEFGEAFRVRQVAKHFKEVYMLQLHGWGGADMVNIFDPSGRRLT
;
A
#
# COMPACT_ATOMS: atom_id res chain seq x y z
N ASP A 1 -0.98 0.35 1.73
CA ASP A 1 -1.41 1.68 1.27
C ASP A 1 -2.49 2.20 2.20
N PRO A 2 -2.16 2.47 3.48
CA PRO A 2 -3.13 3.01 4.43
C PRO A 2 -3.47 4.45 4.09
N TRP A 3 -4.59 4.65 3.39
CA TRP A 3 -5.25 5.95 3.27
C TRP A 3 -6.41 6.02 4.26
N ILE A 4 -6.18 6.71 5.38
CA ILE A 4 -7.05 6.73 6.56
C ILE A 4 -7.59 8.13 6.84
N ASP A 5 -6.88 9.15 6.38
CA ASP A 5 -7.28 10.55 6.55
C ASP A 5 -6.87 11.40 5.36
N GLY A 6 -7.45 12.59 5.30
CA GLY A 6 -7.09 13.65 4.37
C GLY A 6 -7.39 13.32 2.92
N GLY A 7 -7.29 14.33 2.07
CA GLY A 7 -7.28 14.15 0.61
C GLY A 7 -5.89 13.82 0.08
N ALA A 8 -5.85 13.21 -1.09
CA ALA A 8 -4.68 13.12 -1.95
C ALA A 8 -4.75 14.22 -3.03
N TYR A 9 -3.64 14.47 -3.73
CA TYR A 9 -3.62 15.36 -4.91
C TYR A 9 -4.24 16.75 -4.64
N CYS A 10 -3.78 17.43 -3.59
CA CYS A 10 -4.30 18.73 -3.15
C CYS A 10 -5.80 18.72 -2.77
N GLY A 11 -6.35 17.57 -2.39
CA GLY A 11 -7.74 17.42 -2.01
C GLY A 11 -8.70 17.05 -3.15
N SER A 12 -8.19 16.84 -4.37
CA SER A 12 -9.01 16.39 -5.51
C SER A 12 -9.62 15.01 -5.30
N TRP A 13 -8.92 14.17 -4.54
CA TRP A 13 -9.32 12.81 -4.26
C TRP A 13 -9.42 12.60 -2.77
N GLY A 14 -10.52 12.01 -2.31
CA GLY A 14 -10.81 11.77 -0.91
C GLY A 14 -11.48 10.42 -0.70
N GLN A 15 -11.89 10.18 0.54
CA GLN A 15 -12.66 9.00 0.91
C GLN A 15 -14.15 9.33 0.91
N ASP A 16 -14.96 8.48 0.27
CA ASP A 16 -16.41 8.62 0.25
C ASP A 16 -17.08 8.04 1.52
N TYR A 17 -16.30 7.38 2.38
CA TYR A 17 -16.78 6.67 3.56
C TYR A 17 -15.86 6.85 4.76
N GLU A 18 -16.44 6.83 5.94
CA GLU A 18 -15.70 6.77 7.19
C GLU A 18 -15.29 5.33 7.50
N ILE A 19 -14.06 5.15 8.00
CA ILE A 19 -13.59 3.86 8.47
C ILE A 19 -14.24 3.58 9.84
N PRO A 20 -15.02 2.49 10.00
CA PRO A 20 -15.69 2.25 11.27
C PRO A 20 -14.69 1.99 12.41
N ALA A 21 -15.11 2.31 13.64
CA ALA A 21 -14.23 2.29 14.80
C ALA A 21 -13.49 0.95 15.04
N PRO A 22 -14.11 -0.24 14.84
CA PRO A 22 -13.39 -1.51 14.97
C PRO A 22 -12.24 -1.67 13.98
N GLN A 23 -12.43 -1.27 12.72
CA GLN A 23 -11.42 -1.31 11.67
C GLN A 23 -10.30 -0.31 11.97
N MET A 24 -10.64 0.90 12.42
CA MET A 24 -9.66 1.90 12.85
C MET A 24 -8.78 1.38 13.99
N GLN A 25 -9.39 0.70 14.97
CA GLN A 25 -8.66 0.11 16.08
C GLN A 25 -7.75 -1.05 15.63
N ALA A 26 -8.20 -1.87 14.68
CA ALA A 26 -7.39 -2.92 14.07
C ALA A 26 -6.18 -2.33 13.34
N ILE A 27 -6.37 -1.26 12.55
CA ILE A 27 -5.28 -0.56 11.86
C ILE A 27 -4.26 -0.03 12.88
N ARG A 28 -4.70 0.65 13.94
CA ARG A 28 -3.80 1.17 14.99
C ARG A 28 -3.02 0.09 15.72
N ASN A 29 -3.58 -1.12 15.81
CA ASN A 29 -2.96 -2.27 16.47
C ASN A 29 -2.11 -3.13 15.53
N ALA A 30 -2.08 -2.85 14.23
CA ALA A 30 -1.34 -3.65 13.27
C ALA A 30 0.17 -3.62 13.58
N GLU A 31 0.79 -4.81 13.53
CA GLU A 31 2.24 -4.96 13.70
C GLU A 31 3.03 -4.50 12.47
N TYR A 32 2.39 -4.49 11.30
CA TYR A 32 3.00 -4.16 10.02
C TYR A 32 2.07 -3.27 9.19
N HIS A 33 2.65 -2.26 8.55
CA HIS A 33 1.97 -1.42 7.56
C HIS A 33 2.73 -1.48 6.24
N TRP A 34 2.02 -1.71 5.14
CA TRP A 34 2.62 -1.80 3.81
C TRP A 34 2.43 -0.49 3.03
N PHE A 35 3.46 -0.03 2.35
CA PHE A 35 3.35 0.97 1.28
C PHE A 35 3.90 0.38 -0.03
N SER A 36 3.05 0.32 -1.05
CA SER A 36 3.40 -0.17 -2.38
C SER A 36 4.27 0.82 -3.14
N HIS A 37 3.99 2.13 -3.03
CA HIS A 37 4.70 3.17 -3.76
C HIS A 37 4.43 4.58 -3.20
N GLY A 38 4.97 5.60 -3.85
CA GLY A 38 5.04 6.97 -3.33
C GLY A 38 3.89 7.91 -3.70
N HIS A 39 2.85 7.45 -4.40
CA HIS A 39 1.73 8.34 -4.74
C HIS A 39 0.95 8.79 -3.48
N PRO A 40 0.40 10.02 -3.45
CA PRO A 40 -0.21 10.59 -2.24
C PRO A 40 -1.46 9.87 -1.71
N ASP A 41 -2.15 9.12 -2.57
CA ASP A 41 -3.27 8.24 -2.24
C ASP A 41 -2.84 6.86 -1.69
N HIS A 42 -1.54 6.56 -1.72
CA HIS A 42 -0.97 5.34 -1.14
C HIS A 42 -0.09 5.65 0.08
N LEU A 43 0.87 6.56 -0.08
CA LEU A 43 1.71 7.13 0.97
C LEU A 43 1.11 8.44 1.47
N ASN A 44 -0.08 8.35 2.03
CA ASN A 44 -0.81 9.52 2.51
C ASN A 44 -0.19 10.08 3.80
N ILE A 45 0.36 11.29 3.73
CA ILE A 45 1.04 11.94 4.86
C ILE A 45 0.09 12.19 6.03
N ALA A 46 -1.17 12.60 5.75
CA ALA A 46 -2.18 12.84 6.79
C ALA A 46 -2.56 11.57 7.56
N SER A 47 -2.31 10.39 6.98
CA SER A 47 -2.58 9.09 7.59
C SER A 47 -1.45 8.64 8.52
N LEU A 48 -0.20 9.11 8.31
CA LEU A 48 0.97 8.67 9.08
C LEU A 48 0.81 8.82 10.62
N PRO A 49 0.26 9.93 11.17
CA PRO A 49 0.06 10.06 12.60
C PRO A 49 -0.90 9.02 13.21
N LYS A 50 -1.75 8.39 12.39
CA LYS A 50 -2.67 7.32 12.84
C LYS A 50 -1.99 5.95 12.88
N LEU A 51 -0.85 5.79 12.22
CA LEU A 51 -0.07 4.55 12.15
C LEU A 51 0.97 4.50 13.28
N THR A 52 0.48 4.51 14.51
CA THR A 52 1.29 4.77 15.71
C THR A 52 2.12 3.58 16.22
N LYS A 53 1.88 2.38 15.69
CA LYS A 53 2.54 1.14 16.13
C LYS A 53 2.99 0.32 14.94
N GLY A 54 3.88 -0.64 15.19
CA GLY A 54 4.33 -1.59 14.19
C GLY A 54 5.57 -1.14 13.42
N GLU A 55 5.78 -1.75 12.26
CA GLU A 55 6.88 -1.52 11.36
C GLU A 55 6.35 -1.27 9.94
N PHE A 56 6.92 -0.31 9.24
CA PHE A 56 6.59 -0.02 7.86
C PHE A 56 7.39 -0.92 6.94
N LEU A 57 6.69 -1.67 6.11
CA LEU A 57 7.22 -2.56 5.11
C LEU A 57 7.21 -1.85 3.76
N LEU A 58 8.37 -1.86 3.09
CA LEU A 58 8.56 -1.28 1.76
C LEU A 58 9.17 -2.32 0.83
N SER A 59 8.85 -2.24 -0.45
CA SER A 59 9.64 -2.91 -1.49
C SER A 59 11.05 -2.33 -1.59
N ASN A 60 11.97 -3.08 -2.19
CA ASN A 60 13.34 -2.64 -2.47
C ASN A 60 13.40 -1.66 -3.65
N HIS A 61 12.81 -0.48 -3.45
CA HIS A 61 12.84 0.63 -4.39
C HIS A 61 14.25 1.21 -4.51
N TYR A 62 14.61 1.62 -5.72
CA TYR A 62 15.85 2.30 -6.04
C TYR A 62 16.02 3.57 -5.20
N GLY A 63 17.23 3.78 -4.68
CA GLY A 63 17.59 4.99 -3.93
C GLY A 63 16.99 5.13 -2.53
N ASN A 64 16.12 4.21 -2.09
CA ASN A 64 15.59 4.16 -0.72
C ASN A 64 14.94 5.47 -0.22
N ARG A 65 14.40 6.31 -1.12
CA ARG A 65 13.86 7.64 -0.73
C ARG A 65 12.80 7.54 0.36
N ILE A 66 11.75 6.74 0.13
CA ILE A 66 10.65 6.55 1.10
C ILE A 66 11.18 6.03 2.44
N LYS A 67 12.13 5.08 2.42
CA LYS A 67 12.77 4.58 3.64
C LYS A 67 13.44 5.70 4.43
N ARG A 68 14.24 6.55 3.77
CA ARG A 68 14.95 7.65 4.45
C ARG A 68 13.96 8.61 5.09
N ASP A 69 12.94 9.02 4.34
CA ASP A 69 11.96 10.03 4.78
C ASP A 69 11.14 9.51 5.98
N LEU A 70 10.64 8.27 5.91
CA LEU A 70 9.91 7.63 7.01
C LEU A 70 10.81 7.37 8.24
N THR A 71 12.07 6.97 8.02
CA THR A 71 13.02 6.78 9.12
C THR A 71 13.36 8.13 9.80
N ALA A 72 13.55 9.19 9.03
CA ALA A 72 13.81 10.53 9.54
C ALA A 72 12.61 11.09 10.33
N ALA A 73 11.39 10.68 9.96
CA ALA A 73 10.18 10.97 10.72
C ALA A 73 9.99 10.09 11.98
N GLY A 74 10.94 9.20 12.28
CA GLY A 74 10.94 8.38 13.50
C GLY A 74 10.24 7.03 13.39
N PHE A 75 9.81 6.61 12.20
CA PHE A 75 9.16 5.31 12.00
C PHE A 75 10.19 4.18 11.87
N ARG A 76 9.82 2.99 12.34
CA ARG A 76 10.57 1.75 12.06
C ARG A 76 10.26 1.29 10.65
N VAL A 77 11.28 1.11 9.82
CA VAL A 77 11.10 0.75 8.41
C VAL A 77 11.95 -0.45 8.05
N ARG A 78 11.34 -1.44 7.41
CA ARG A 78 11.99 -2.61 6.81
C ARG A 78 11.76 -2.62 5.31
N VAL A 79 12.87 -2.67 4.57
CA VAL A 79 12.84 -2.96 3.14
C VAL A 79 12.83 -4.48 2.97
N LEU A 80 11.81 -4.99 2.30
CA LEU A 80 11.70 -6.40 1.95
C LEU A 80 12.66 -6.71 0.80
N ALA A 81 13.34 -7.84 0.90
CA ALA A 81 14.14 -8.34 -0.20
C ALA A 81 13.24 -8.65 -1.39
N ASP A 82 13.64 -8.18 -2.55
CA ASP A 82 12.85 -8.28 -3.77
C ASP A 82 12.75 -9.74 -4.23
N ARG A 83 11.55 -10.16 -4.62
CA ARG A 83 11.25 -11.50 -5.13
C ARG A 83 11.63 -12.64 -4.19
N GLN A 84 11.55 -12.40 -2.88
CA GLN A 84 11.83 -13.40 -1.84
C GLN A 84 10.71 -13.49 -0.81
N TRP A 85 10.45 -14.71 -0.33
CA TRP A 85 9.52 -14.94 0.78
C TRP A 85 10.16 -14.56 2.11
N ILE A 86 9.59 -13.55 2.78
CA ILE A 86 10.01 -13.09 4.10
C ILE A 86 8.93 -13.45 5.11
N ARG A 87 9.30 -14.19 6.15
CA ARG A 87 8.38 -14.57 7.23
C ARG A 87 8.20 -13.41 8.20
N LEU A 88 6.95 -13.01 8.44
CA LEU A 88 6.59 -11.96 9.41
C LEU A 88 6.10 -12.55 10.74
N SER A 89 5.45 -13.72 10.70
CA SER A 89 4.98 -14.43 11.89
C SER A 89 4.89 -15.94 11.64
N GLN A 90 4.38 -16.71 12.60
CA GLN A 90 4.10 -18.13 12.37
C GLN A 90 3.05 -18.36 11.27
N ALA A 91 2.10 -17.44 11.11
CA ALA A 91 0.99 -17.58 10.17
C ALA A 91 1.17 -16.77 8.88
N ILE A 92 2.08 -15.79 8.86
CA ILE A 92 2.18 -14.79 7.78
C ILE A 92 3.60 -14.77 7.20
N ARG A 93 3.68 -14.86 5.87
CA ARG A 93 4.87 -14.50 5.10
C ARG A 93 4.47 -13.65 3.90
N VAL A 94 5.39 -12.82 3.45
CA VAL A 94 5.17 -11.86 2.36
C VAL A 94 6.22 -12.01 1.28
N TYR A 95 5.86 -11.68 0.05
CA TYR A 95 6.74 -11.67 -1.11
C TYR A 95 6.45 -10.40 -1.90
N SER A 96 7.43 -9.51 -1.93
CA SER A 96 7.33 -8.20 -2.57
C SER A 96 8.02 -8.22 -3.94
N ILE A 97 7.43 -7.50 -4.89
CA ILE A 97 7.96 -7.32 -6.24
C ILE A 97 7.97 -5.83 -6.53
N ALA A 98 9.16 -5.23 -6.59
CA ALA A 98 9.34 -3.87 -7.10
C ALA A 98 9.33 -3.90 -8.64
N ASN A 99 8.54 -3.02 -9.25
CA ASN A 99 8.47 -2.88 -10.69
C ASN A 99 9.34 -1.69 -11.19
N GLN A 100 9.34 -1.49 -12.51
CA GLN A 100 10.17 -0.47 -13.17
C GLN A 100 9.76 0.97 -12.83
N ASN A 101 8.48 1.19 -12.48
CA ASN A 101 7.94 2.49 -12.08
C ASN A 101 8.26 2.86 -10.62
N GLN A 102 8.94 1.99 -9.87
CA GLN A 102 9.03 2.10 -8.41
C GLN A 102 7.67 1.93 -7.72
N ASP A 103 6.76 1.20 -8.37
CA ASP A 103 5.60 0.63 -7.71
C ASP A 103 5.85 -0.81 -7.30
N SER A 104 4.93 -1.38 -6.52
CA SER A 104 5.10 -2.77 -6.12
C SER A 104 3.85 -3.56 -5.80
N LEU A 105 3.95 -4.85 -6.10
CA LEU A 105 2.99 -5.87 -5.73
C LEU A 105 3.42 -6.54 -4.43
N LEU A 106 2.45 -6.92 -3.60
CA LEU A 106 2.66 -7.70 -2.39
C LEU A 106 1.83 -8.98 -2.42
N LEU A 107 2.51 -10.12 -2.37
CA LEU A 107 1.88 -11.42 -2.16
C LEU A 107 1.94 -11.72 -0.66
N VAL A 108 0.81 -12.06 -0.06
CA VAL A 108 0.69 -12.37 1.37
C VAL A 108 0.13 -13.77 1.51
N ASP A 109 0.92 -14.67 2.10
CA ASP A 109 0.45 -15.99 2.52
C ASP A 109 -0.01 -15.90 3.97
N ILE A 110 -1.29 -16.19 4.19
CA ILE A 110 -1.95 -16.21 5.50
C ILE A 110 -2.46 -17.64 5.73
N ASN A 111 -1.72 -18.43 6.50
CA ASN A 111 -2.06 -19.82 6.81
C ASN A 111 -2.40 -20.66 5.57
N GLY A 112 -1.61 -20.54 4.48
CA GLY A 112 -1.82 -21.30 3.25
C GLY A 112 -2.86 -20.71 2.31
N ARG A 113 -3.32 -19.48 2.55
CA ARG A 113 -4.19 -18.71 1.65
C ARG A 113 -3.40 -17.54 1.08
N LEU A 114 -3.45 -17.37 -0.24
CA LEU A 114 -2.73 -16.30 -0.90
C LEU A 114 -3.63 -15.09 -1.11
N VAL A 115 -3.17 -13.92 -0.67
CA VAL A 115 -3.70 -12.62 -1.07
C VAL A 115 -2.67 -11.95 -1.97
N ILE A 116 -3.04 -11.63 -3.20
CA ILE A 116 -2.24 -10.88 -4.16
C ILE A 116 -2.72 -9.44 -4.11
N ASN A 117 -1.98 -8.56 -3.45
CA ASN A 117 -2.21 -7.13 -3.50
C ASN A 117 -1.40 -6.54 -4.66
N GLN A 118 -2.02 -6.48 -5.84
CA GLN A 118 -1.47 -5.81 -7.01
C GLN A 118 -1.75 -4.30 -6.97
N ASN A 119 -2.89 -3.91 -6.38
CA ASN A 119 -3.36 -2.53 -6.40
C ASN A 119 -3.36 -1.95 -7.84
N ASP A 120 -2.95 -0.70 -8.00
CA ASP A 120 -2.73 0.02 -9.25
C ASP A 120 -1.31 -0.18 -9.83
N SER A 121 -0.47 -1.01 -9.19
CA SER A 121 0.86 -1.32 -9.71
C SER A 121 0.73 -2.13 -11.01
N PRO A 122 1.22 -1.62 -12.16
CA PRO A 122 1.30 -2.41 -13.38
C PRO A 122 2.22 -3.62 -13.18
N GLU A 123 1.85 -4.75 -13.80
CA GLU A 123 2.56 -6.01 -13.63
C GLU A 123 3.91 -6.04 -14.35
N PHE A 124 4.14 -5.25 -15.41
CA PHE A 124 5.41 -5.24 -16.18
C PHE A 124 6.02 -6.64 -16.49
N GLY A 125 5.17 -7.63 -16.81
CA GLY A 125 5.60 -9.00 -17.12
C GLY A 125 5.72 -9.94 -15.92
N GLU A 126 5.48 -9.46 -14.70
CA GLU A 126 5.53 -10.25 -13.46
C GLU A 126 4.36 -11.25 -13.34
N ALA A 127 3.31 -11.08 -14.17
CA ALA A 127 2.11 -11.91 -14.21
C ALA A 127 2.41 -13.41 -14.28
N PHE A 128 3.38 -13.83 -15.09
CA PHE A 128 3.73 -15.25 -15.22
C PHE A 128 4.21 -15.82 -13.89
N ARG A 129 5.09 -15.10 -13.18
CA ARG A 129 5.62 -15.54 -11.90
C ARG A 129 4.56 -15.54 -10.81
N VAL A 130 3.73 -14.49 -10.76
CA VAL A 130 2.61 -14.42 -9.82
C VAL A 130 1.70 -15.63 -10.02
N ARG A 131 1.40 -15.99 -11.27
CA ARG A 131 0.65 -17.21 -11.61
C ARG A 131 1.38 -18.49 -11.19
N GLN A 132 2.70 -18.60 -11.35
CA GLN A 132 3.45 -19.78 -10.88
C GLN A 132 3.38 -19.92 -9.37
N VAL A 133 3.52 -18.82 -8.62
CA VAL A 133 3.37 -18.82 -7.17
C VAL A 133 1.95 -19.23 -6.77
N ALA A 134 0.93 -18.62 -7.39
CA ALA A 134 -0.47 -18.85 -7.06
C ALA A 134 -0.93 -20.31 -7.24
N LYS A 135 -0.35 -21.05 -8.20
CA LYS A 135 -0.67 -22.48 -8.41
C LYS A 135 -0.40 -23.37 -7.20
N HIS A 136 0.45 -22.95 -6.27
CA HIS A 136 0.75 -23.69 -5.05
C HIS A 136 -0.25 -23.45 -3.92
N PHE A 137 -1.25 -22.59 -4.13
CA PHE A 137 -2.25 -22.24 -3.14
C PHE A 137 -3.63 -22.73 -3.58
N LYS A 138 -4.37 -23.30 -2.62
CA LYS A 138 -5.75 -23.73 -2.87
C LYS A 138 -6.71 -22.54 -2.97
N GLU A 139 -6.47 -21.53 -2.15
CA GLU A 139 -7.31 -20.33 -2.05
C GLU A 139 -6.46 -19.11 -2.39
N VAL A 140 -6.91 -18.36 -3.40
CA VAL A 140 -6.21 -17.18 -3.92
C VAL A 140 -7.22 -16.03 -4.05
N TYR A 141 -6.89 -14.89 -3.45
CA TYR A 141 -7.65 -13.64 -3.53
C TYR A 141 -6.76 -12.60 -4.21
N MET A 142 -7.32 -11.81 -5.13
CA MET A 142 -6.59 -10.76 -5.84
C MET A 142 -7.25 -9.42 -5.58
N LEU A 143 -6.44 -8.47 -5.12
CA LEU A 143 -6.79 -7.07 -4.92
C LEU A 143 -6.06 -6.28 -6.01
N GLN A 144 -6.82 -5.77 -6.97
CA GLN A 144 -6.31 -4.98 -8.08
C GLN A 144 -7.20 -3.77 -8.28
N LEU A 145 -6.63 -2.69 -8.82
CA LEU A 145 -7.39 -1.54 -9.24
C LEU A 145 -8.44 -1.97 -10.27
N HIS A 146 -9.69 -1.55 -10.07
CA HIS A 146 -10.76 -1.72 -11.03
C HIS A 146 -11.28 -0.35 -11.48
N GLY A 147 -10.93 0.05 -12.70
CA GLY A 147 -11.37 1.31 -13.32
C GLY A 147 -10.21 2.19 -13.79
N TRP A 148 -10.58 3.37 -14.30
CA TRP A 148 -9.65 4.41 -14.74
C TRP A 148 -9.63 5.55 -13.71
N GLY A 149 -8.44 5.86 -13.18
CA GLY A 149 -8.25 6.87 -12.14
C GLY A 149 -7.67 8.16 -12.70
N GLY A 150 -8.52 9.06 -13.19
CA GLY A 150 -8.13 10.46 -13.32
C GLY A 150 -8.06 11.08 -11.93
N ALA A 151 -6.92 10.94 -11.24
CA ALA A 151 -6.80 11.37 -9.84
C ALA A 151 -6.39 12.82 -9.64
N ASP A 152 -5.69 13.34 -10.65
CA ASP A 152 -5.24 14.71 -10.69
C ASP A 152 -6.30 15.60 -11.36
N MET A 153 -6.44 16.83 -10.86
CA MET A 153 -7.30 17.87 -11.42
C MET A 153 -8.82 17.56 -11.48
N VAL A 154 -9.32 16.67 -10.61
CA VAL A 154 -10.76 16.46 -10.37
C VAL A 154 -11.18 17.13 -9.05
N ASN A 155 -12.46 17.46 -8.84
CA ASN A 155 -12.96 18.02 -7.56
C ASN A 155 -12.08 19.14 -6.95
N ILE A 156 -11.71 20.17 -7.72
CA ILE A 156 -10.86 21.27 -7.21
C ILE A 156 -11.72 22.25 -6.40
N PHE A 157 -11.21 22.77 -5.28
CA PHE A 157 -11.90 23.74 -4.43
C PHE A 157 -11.10 25.04 -4.28
N ASP A 158 -11.78 26.17 -4.17
CA ASP A 158 -11.14 27.44 -3.80
C ASP A 158 -10.90 27.53 -2.27
N PRO A 159 -10.15 28.53 -1.77
CA PRO A 159 -9.87 28.67 -0.33
C PRO A 159 -11.12 28.84 0.56
N SER A 160 -12.29 29.15 -0.02
CA SER A 160 -13.55 29.21 0.71
C SER A 160 -14.30 27.87 0.77
N GLY A 161 -13.76 26.83 0.14
CA GLY A 161 -14.33 25.48 0.08
C GLY A 161 -15.37 25.31 -1.03
N ARG A 162 -15.48 26.25 -1.97
CA ARG A 162 -16.38 26.13 -3.12
C ARG A 162 -15.71 25.30 -4.22
N ARG A 163 -16.42 24.29 -4.72
CA ARG A 163 -15.99 23.43 -5.83
C ARG A 163 -15.93 24.23 -7.14
N LEU A 164 -14.80 24.15 -7.84
CA LEU A 164 -14.52 24.83 -9.10
C LEU A 164 -14.81 23.97 -10.34
N THR A 165 -14.79 22.64 -10.20
CA THR A 165 -14.97 21.65 -11.27
C THR A 165 -15.69 20.40 -10.76
#